data_AF-A0A4R6QWB5-F1
#
_entry.id   AF-A0A4R6QWB5-F1
#
_cell.length_a   1.000
_cell.length_b   1.000
_cell.length_c   1.000
_cell.angle_alpha   90.00
_cell.angle_beta   90.00
_cell.angle_gamma   90.00
#
_symmetry.space_group_name_H-M   'P 1'
#
loop_
_entity.id
_entity.type
_entity.pdbx_description
1 polymer ?
#
loop_
_entity_poly.entity_id
_entity_poly.type
_entity_poly.pdbx_seq_one_letter_code
_entity_poly.pdbx_strand_id
1 'polypeptide(L)'
;MTWVAHLVRTMDGRKGAQLDLAAPGSWSIPLNGIEDFSVATSKTQLRRLEREWWSHMRTSVAVSWQHEDGTLDAWVAGPVMGPPAESETTATLACRGIGAVLEKRVVLAQEPVASPNDPQIALMKSVVSLTGMSLGTIAQEVVKHAVAKVGGTLPIVYGTPRETGATLNRRNYEGFNLSNNGAWKRLTELTKVRNGTDIMFRPRWSDDGTHLEWVMVNGTAAQPQIAQGWTMDLDTTSTRSPISKVDVKTDAARIANRVYWTGAGEGAGILARVVQDLSRLDDQMPLLEVVGSTSDSENGDLIRTHAEAELAAARAPVTQISVKIDGADPRCQIGRWHVGDAANVTMGDDWLTVPKGTTPKRIIAAKGSWTSATVDLEFQDDGPIEYEDEEVA
;
A
#
# COMPACT_ATOMS: atom_id res chain seq x y z
N MET A 1 8.28 -19.23 19.30
CA MET A 1 7.51 -18.17 18.61
C MET A 1 6.55 -18.82 17.61
N THR A 2 5.36 -18.25 17.40
CA THR A 2 4.36 -18.82 16.48
C THR A 2 3.35 -17.76 16.03
N TRP A 3 2.63 -18.03 14.93
CA TRP A 3 1.47 -17.25 14.54
C TRP A 3 0.25 -17.56 15.41
N VAL A 4 -0.51 -16.54 15.77
CA VAL A 4 -1.82 -16.65 16.44
C VAL A 4 -2.82 -15.71 15.78
N ALA A 5 -4.08 -16.11 15.68
CA ALA A 5 -5.14 -15.29 15.09
C ALA A 5 -6.23 -14.97 16.11
N HIS A 6 -6.73 -13.74 16.11
CA HIS A 6 -7.84 -13.29 16.94
C HIS A 6 -8.92 -12.67 16.08
N LEU A 7 -10.18 -12.94 16.42
CA LEU A 7 -11.31 -12.17 15.92
C LEU A 7 -11.28 -10.78 16.54
N VAL A 8 -11.71 -9.77 15.78
CA VAL A 8 -11.70 -8.37 16.18
C VAL A 8 -12.96 -7.70 15.64
N ARG A 9 -13.71 -6.96 16.45
CA ARG A 9 -14.82 -6.17 15.91
C ARG A 9 -14.28 -5.01 15.09
N THR A 10 -14.60 -4.94 13.80
CA THR A 10 -13.98 -3.97 12.85
C THR A 10 -14.21 -2.51 13.28
N MET A 11 -15.39 -2.20 13.81
CA MET A 11 -15.81 -0.82 14.10
C MET A 11 -15.03 -0.16 15.24
N ASP A 12 -14.59 -0.93 16.23
CA ASP A 12 -13.97 -0.39 17.45
C ASP A 12 -12.74 -1.17 17.92
N GLY A 13 -12.32 -2.18 17.18
CA GLY A 13 -11.10 -2.92 17.47
C GLY A 13 -11.23 -3.91 18.60
N ARG A 14 -12.41 -4.11 19.21
CA ARG A 14 -12.55 -4.99 20.38
C ARG A 14 -12.08 -6.41 20.05
N LYS A 15 -11.12 -6.91 20.83
CA LYS A 15 -10.60 -8.27 20.74
C LYS A 15 -11.68 -9.29 21.11
N GLY A 16 -11.80 -10.31 20.27
CA GLY A 16 -12.68 -11.45 20.43
C GLY A 16 -11.90 -12.74 20.70
N ALA A 17 -12.52 -13.87 20.37
CA ALA A 17 -11.92 -15.19 20.55
C ALA A 17 -10.65 -15.36 19.70
N GLN A 18 -9.67 -16.08 20.25
CA GLN A 18 -8.57 -16.63 19.48
C GLN A 18 -9.09 -17.75 18.57
N LEU A 19 -8.57 -17.83 17.35
CA LEU A 19 -8.85 -18.88 16.38
C LEU A 19 -7.69 -19.86 16.30
N ASP A 20 -8.02 -21.13 16.12
CA ASP A 20 -7.04 -22.15 15.78
C ASP A 20 -6.70 -22.04 14.29
N LEU A 21 -5.41 -22.06 13.96
CA LEU A 21 -4.91 -22.07 12.59
C LEU A 21 -4.93 -23.52 12.07
N ALA A 22 -6.10 -23.95 11.58
CA ALA A 22 -6.40 -25.35 11.27
C ALA A 22 -5.86 -25.85 9.92
N ALA A 23 -5.43 -24.94 9.05
CA ALA A 23 -4.81 -25.29 7.77
C ALA A 23 -3.82 -24.19 7.34
N PRO A 24 -2.90 -24.48 6.39
CA PRO A 24 -2.04 -23.46 5.82
C PRO A 24 -2.87 -22.34 5.20
N GLY A 25 -2.60 -21.10 5.61
CA GLY A 25 -3.06 -19.90 4.94
C GLY A 25 -1.86 -19.05 4.55
N SER A 26 -2.08 -18.10 3.66
CA SER A 26 -1.08 -17.16 3.18
C SER A 26 -1.47 -15.72 3.47
N TRP A 27 -0.47 -14.86 3.42
CA TRP A 27 -0.64 -13.42 3.54
C TRP A 27 0.30 -12.69 2.59
N SER A 28 -0.12 -11.49 2.19
CA SER A 28 0.63 -10.57 1.34
C SER A 28 0.38 -9.14 1.82
N ILE A 29 1.46 -8.41 2.08
CA ILE A 29 1.44 -7.02 2.53
C ILE A 29 2.17 -6.19 1.47
N PRO A 30 1.47 -5.46 0.58
CA PRO A 30 2.08 -4.55 -0.38
C PRO A 30 2.21 -3.13 0.19
N LEU A 31 3.29 -2.42 -0.16
CA LEU A 31 3.44 -0.98 0.11
C LEU A 31 2.40 -0.19 -0.69
N ASN A 32 1.78 0.81 -0.05
CA ASN A 32 0.76 1.68 -0.66
C ASN A 32 -0.48 0.92 -1.19
N GLY A 33 -0.63 -0.34 -0.80
CA GLY A 33 -1.73 -1.21 -1.22
C GLY A 33 -2.58 -1.68 -0.03
N ILE A 34 -3.47 -2.64 -0.32
CA ILE A 34 -4.30 -3.28 0.70
C ILE A 34 -3.77 -4.69 0.88
N GLU A 35 -3.52 -5.07 2.12
CA GLU A 35 -3.10 -6.40 2.49
C GLU A 35 -4.17 -7.44 2.11
N ASP A 36 -3.75 -8.64 1.72
CA ASP A 36 -4.62 -9.78 1.43
C ASP A 36 -4.15 -10.99 2.22
N PHE A 37 -5.06 -11.66 2.91
CA PHE A 37 -4.74 -12.83 3.71
C PHE A 37 -5.96 -13.70 3.99
N SER A 38 -5.73 -14.94 4.39
CA SER A 38 -6.82 -15.85 4.76
C SER A 38 -6.50 -16.66 6.00
N VAL A 39 -7.48 -16.88 6.87
CA VAL A 39 -7.32 -17.70 8.08
C VAL A 39 -8.28 -18.88 8.04
N ALA A 40 -7.73 -20.08 8.00
CA ALA A 40 -8.48 -21.32 8.08
C ALA A 40 -8.59 -21.76 9.55
N THR A 41 -9.81 -22.04 9.99
CA THR A 41 -10.12 -22.49 11.35
C THR A 41 -11.13 -23.65 11.32
N SER A 42 -11.32 -24.31 12.46
CA SER A 42 -12.28 -25.41 12.58
C SER A 42 -13.73 -24.90 12.54
N LYS A 43 -14.59 -25.58 11.77
CA LYS A 43 -16.04 -25.30 11.79
C LYS A 43 -16.64 -25.48 13.18
N THR A 44 -16.12 -26.42 13.96
CA THR A 44 -16.57 -26.66 15.34
C THR A 44 -16.30 -25.45 16.23
N GLN A 45 -15.17 -24.76 16.03
CA GLN A 45 -14.85 -23.53 16.77
C GLN A 45 -15.81 -22.40 16.37
N LEU A 46 -15.99 -22.14 15.07
CA LEU A 46 -16.90 -21.07 14.62
C LEU A 46 -18.37 -21.29 15.03
N ARG A 47 -18.85 -22.53 15.05
CA ARG A 47 -20.22 -22.86 15.48
C ARG A 47 -20.50 -22.56 16.95
N ARG A 48 -19.46 -22.43 17.79
CA ARG A 48 -19.59 -22.04 19.20
C ARG A 48 -19.66 -20.53 19.39
N LEU A 49 -19.36 -19.76 18.35
CA LEU A 49 -19.40 -18.30 18.36
C LEU A 49 -20.70 -17.79 17.74
N GLU A 50 -21.19 -16.66 18.22
CA GLU A 50 -22.31 -15.96 17.59
C GLU A 50 -21.95 -15.57 16.15
N ARG A 51 -22.93 -15.58 15.24
CA ARG A 51 -22.73 -15.33 13.81
C ARG A 51 -22.08 -13.97 13.55
N GLU A 52 -22.35 -13.01 14.41
CA GLU A 52 -21.84 -11.66 14.40
C GLU A 52 -20.30 -11.58 14.49
N TRP A 53 -19.66 -12.56 15.14
CA TRP A 53 -18.21 -12.65 15.35
C TRP A 53 -17.46 -13.26 14.17
N TRP A 54 -18.14 -13.58 13.08
CA TRP A 54 -17.49 -14.02 11.84
C TRP A 54 -18.28 -13.58 10.61
N SER A 55 -19.17 -12.60 10.79
CA SER A 55 -19.88 -11.93 9.72
C SER A 55 -18.95 -10.97 8.98
N HIS A 56 -19.04 -11.00 7.65
CA HIS A 56 -18.30 -10.14 6.75
C HIS A 56 -18.46 -8.65 7.11
N MET A 57 -17.39 -7.87 6.95
CA MET A 57 -17.24 -6.44 7.26
C MET A 57 -17.42 -6.04 8.73
N ARG A 58 -18.28 -6.74 9.49
CA ARG A 58 -18.49 -6.50 10.92
C ARG A 58 -17.31 -6.99 11.76
N THR A 59 -16.72 -8.11 11.37
CA THR A 59 -15.58 -8.71 12.05
C THR A 59 -14.36 -8.68 11.16
N SER A 60 -13.24 -8.36 11.77
CA SER A 60 -11.88 -8.47 11.27
C SER A 60 -11.17 -9.66 11.91
N VAL A 61 -10.13 -10.13 11.26
CA VAL A 61 -9.16 -11.06 11.87
C VAL A 61 -7.85 -10.31 12.02
N ALA A 62 -7.22 -10.41 13.19
CA ALA A 62 -5.86 -9.93 13.43
C ALA A 62 -4.96 -11.14 13.63
N VAL A 63 -3.94 -11.28 12.79
CA VAL A 63 -2.90 -12.30 12.94
C VAL A 63 -1.68 -11.64 13.53
N SER A 64 -1.15 -12.23 14.60
CA SER A 64 -0.03 -11.71 15.37
C SER A 64 1.09 -12.72 15.43
N TRP A 65 2.32 -12.22 15.47
CA TRP A 65 3.48 -13.00 15.84
C TRP A 65 3.57 -13.03 17.37
N GLN A 66 3.56 -14.23 17.94
CA GLN A 66 3.70 -14.44 19.37
C GLN A 66 5.16 -14.75 19.72
N HIS A 67 5.74 -13.88 20.53
CA HIS A 67 7.09 -14.04 21.09
C HIS A 67 7.12 -15.08 22.20
N GLU A 68 8.32 -15.49 22.63
CA GLU A 68 8.49 -16.50 23.69
C GLU A 68 7.95 -16.05 25.06
N ASP A 69 7.94 -14.74 25.31
CA ASP A 69 7.38 -14.12 26.51
C ASP A 69 5.84 -13.98 26.46
N GLY A 70 5.21 -14.37 25.35
CA GLY A 70 3.77 -14.28 25.12
C GLY A 70 3.30 -12.95 24.54
N THR A 71 4.19 -11.97 24.35
CA THR A 71 3.89 -10.67 23.73
C THR A 71 3.42 -10.88 22.29
N LEU A 72 2.43 -10.09 21.87
CA LEU A 72 1.82 -10.17 20.54
C LEU A 72 2.18 -8.94 19.71
N ASP A 73 2.90 -9.15 18.62
CA ASP A 73 3.05 -8.15 17.57
C ASP A 73 1.99 -8.37 16.50
N ALA A 74 1.05 -7.45 16.37
CA ALA A 74 0.03 -7.51 15.32
C ALA A 74 0.71 -7.34 13.96
N TRP A 75 0.60 -8.35 13.10
CA TRP A 75 1.31 -8.39 11.82
C TRP A 75 0.43 -7.92 10.66
N VAL A 76 -0.77 -8.48 10.56
CA VAL A 76 -1.77 -8.08 9.58
C VAL A 76 -3.16 -8.18 10.19
N ALA A 77 -4.04 -7.26 9.84
CA ALA A 77 -5.42 -7.31 10.28
C ALA A 77 -6.37 -6.59 9.34
N GLY A 78 -7.60 -7.09 9.25
CA GLY A 78 -8.67 -6.42 8.53
C GLY A 78 -9.94 -7.25 8.36
N PRO A 79 -11.00 -6.66 7.78
CA PRO A 79 -12.33 -7.26 7.73
C PRO A 79 -12.35 -8.59 6.99
N VAL A 80 -13.20 -9.50 7.48
CA VAL A 80 -13.67 -10.66 6.71
C VAL A 80 -14.48 -10.14 5.51
N MET A 81 -14.11 -10.54 4.30
CA MET A 81 -14.66 -9.93 3.08
C MET A 81 -15.96 -10.56 2.58
N GLY A 82 -16.23 -11.80 2.97
CA GLY A 82 -17.40 -12.56 2.53
C GLY A 82 -17.74 -13.71 3.47
N PRO A 83 -18.74 -14.54 3.11
CA PRO A 83 -18.99 -15.79 3.82
C PRO A 83 -17.74 -16.68 3.85
N PRO A 84 -17.51 -17.45 4.93
CA PRO A 84 -16.38 -18.36 4.98
C PRO A 84 -16.43 -19.37 3.82
N ALA A 85 -15.29 -19.63 3.19
CA ALA A 85 -15.16 -20.78 2.29
C ALA A 85 -15.05 -22.06 3.12
N GLU A 86 -15.72 -23.13 2.72
CA GLU A 86 -15.93 -24.28 3.60
C GLU A 86 -15.43 -25.60 2.99
N SER A 87 -14.78 -26.42 3.81
CA SER A 87 -14.60 -27.86 3.59
C SER A 87 -15.50 -28.66 4.54
N GLU A 88 -15.36 -29.98 4.66
CA GLU A 88 -16.12 -30.75 5.64
C GLU A 88 -15.83 -30.33 7.10
N THR A 89 -14.58 -29.97 7.40
CA THR A 89 -14.10 -29.75 8.78
C THR A 89 -13.60 -28.32 9.03
N THR A 90 -13.20 -27.59 7.98
CA THR A 90 -12.62 -26.25 8.10
C THR A 90 -13.49 -25.18 7.45
N ALA A 91 -13.35 -23.95 7.96
CA ALA A 91 -13.89 -22.73 7.40
C ALA A 91 -12.75 -21.73 7.24
N THR A 92 -12.65 -21.12 6.07
CA THR A 92 -11.61 -20.16 5.71
C THR A 92 -12.20 -18.77 5.61
N LEU A 93 -11.72 -17.86 6.44
CA LEU A 93 -12.06 -16.45 6.43
C LEU A 93 -11.09 -15.74 5.48
N ALA A 94 -11.59 -15.26 4.35
CA ALA A 94 -10.84 -14.38 3.46
C ALA A 94 -10.90 -12.95 4.00
N CYS A 95 -9.75 -12.33 4.17
CA CYS A 95 -9.60 -11.03 4.79
C CYS A 95 -8.75 -10.11 3.92
N ARG A 96 -9.03 -8.82 4.01
CA ARG A 96 -8.18 -7.76 3.42
C ARG A 96 -7.92 -6.70 4.47
N GLY A 97 -6.83 -5.96 4.35
CA GLY A 97 -6.49 -4.86 5.26
C GLY A 97 -7.61 -3.83 5.41
N ILE A 98 -7.50 -2.93 6.41
CA ILE A 98 -8.56 -1.94 6.70
C ILE A 98 -8.89 -1.02 5.52
N GLY A 99 -7.95 -0.86 4.57
CA GLY A 99 -8.18 -0.19 3.30
C GLY A 99 -9.38 -0.73 2.52
N ALA A 100 -9.75 -2.00 2.68
CA ALA A 100 -10.95 -2.59 2.06
C ALA A 100 -12.26 -1.96 2.57
N VAL A 101 -12.29 -1.46 3.81
CA VAL A 101 -13.43 -0.66 4.29
C VAL A 101 -13.40 0.72 3.62
N LEU A 102 -12.23 1.33 3.47
CA LEU A 102 -12.05 2.64 2.84
C LEU A 102 -12.36 2.63 1.34
N GLU A 103 -12.22 1.50 0.64
CA GLU A 103 -12.72 1.29 -0.73
C GLU A 103 -14.25 1.48 -0.81
N LYS A 104 -14.97 1.26 0.29
CA LYS A 104 -16.43 1.44 0.40
C LYS A 104 -16.82 2.80 1.00
N ARG A 105 -15.86 3.70 1.23
CA ARG A 105 -16.10 5.05 1.74
C ARG A 105 -15.82 6.10 0.67
N VAL A 106 -16.49 7.24 0.82
CA VAL A 106 -16.33 8.42 -0.02
C VAL A 106 -15.96 9.63 0.84
N VAL A 107 -15.10 10.50 0.33
CA VAL A 107 -14.70 11.76 0.97
C VAL A 107 -15.81 12.78 0.76
N LEU A 108 -16.34 13.34 1.86
CA LEU A 108 -17.41 14.34 1.84
C LEU A 108 -17.09 15.45 2.84
N ALA A 109 -17.54 16.67 2.54
CA ALA A 109 -17.44 17.80 3.48
C ALA A 109 -18.29 17.58 4.73
N GLN A 110 -19.48 17.00 4.54
CA GLN A 110 -20.39 16.63 5.61
C GLN A 110 -21.22 15.43 5.17
N GLU A 111 -21.61 14.57 6.12
CA GLU A 111 -22.62 13.57 5.86
C GLU A 111 -23.95 14.25 5.52
N PRO A 112 -24.68 13.82 4.48
CA PRO A 112 -26.01 14.32 4.18
C PRO A 112 -27.01 13.78 5.22
N VAL A 113 -26.91 14.27 6.45
CA VAL A 113 -27.98 14.14 7.44
C VAL A 113 -29.07 15.12 7.00
N ALA A 114 -30.32 14.65 6.95
CA ALA A 114 -31.50 15.35 6.45
C ALA A 114 -31.55 16.83 6.88
N SER A 115 -30.93 17.71 6.10
CA SER A 115 -31.14 19.15 6.17
C SER A 115 -32.59 19.40 5.73
N PRO A 116 -33.36 20.27 6.41
CA PRO A 116 -34.74 20.54 6.02
C PRO A 116 -34.87 21.15 4.62
N ASN A 117 -33.79 21.75 4.09
CA ASN A 117 -33.74 22.38 2.77
C ASN A 117 -32.72 21.63 1.89
N ASP A 118 -33.25 20.76 1.02
CA ASP A 118 -32.56 19.98 -0.01
C ASP A 118 -31.09 19.57 0.29
N PRO A 119 -30.89 18.54 1.13
CA PRO A 119 -29.57 18.07 1.53
C PRO A 119 -28.74 17.55 0.35
N GLN A 120 -29.38 17.19 -0.77
CA GLN A 120 -28.68 16.67 -1.94
C GLN A 120 -28.05 17.80 -2.75
N ILE A 121 -28.75 18.93 -2.95
CA ILE A 121 -28.16 20.11 -3.62
C ILE A 121 -26.97 20.66 -2.82
N ALA A 122 -27.09 20.70 -1.48
CA ALA A 122 -26.00 21.17 -0.62
C ALA A 122 -24.76 20.28 -0.73
N LEU A 123 -24.96 18.95 -0.73
CA LEU A 123 -23.88 17.99 -0.96
C LEU A 123 -23.20 18.24 -2.32
N MET A 124 -23.97 18.33 -3.41
CA MET A 124 -23.44 18.49 -4.76
C MET A 124 -22.65 19.80 -4.94
N LYS A 125 -22.95 20.85 -4.16
CA LYS A 125 -22.22 22.13 -4.17
C LYS A 125 -21.05 22.19 -3.19
N SER A 126 -20.92 21.21 -2.30
CA SER A 126 -19.87 21.20 -1.29
C SER A 126 -18.49 20.91 -1.90
N VAL A 127 -17.43 21.40 -1.25
CA VAL A 127 -16.04 21.09 -1.60
C VAL A 127 -15.26 20.83 -0.32
N VAL A 128 -14.54 19.72 -0.25
CA VAL A 128 -13.48 19.52 0.75
C VAL A 128 -12.22 20.15 0.19
N SER A 129 -11.79 21.28 0.75
CA SER A 129 -10.56 21.97 0.35
C SER A 129 -9.46 21.72 1.38
N LEU A 130 -8.44 20.97 0.98
CA LEU A 130 -7.26 20.65 1.77
C LEU A 130 -6.09 21.43 1.18
N THR A 131 -5.69 22.53 1.80
CA THR A 131 -4.69 23.45 1.24
C THR A 131 -3.54 23.65 2.22
N GLY A 132 -2.33 23.77 1.68
CA GLY A 132 -1.13 24.04 2.46
C GLY A 132 -0.77 22.90 3.38
N MET A 133 -0.85 21.66 2.88
CA MET A 133 -0.61 20.43 3.64
C MET A 133 0.36 19.52 2.88
N SER A 134 1.18 18.74 3.59
CA SER A 134 1.94 17.65 2.94
C SER A 134 0.99 16.60 2.35
N LEU A 135 1.40 15.86 1.32
CA LEU A 135 0.57 14.77 0.75
C LEU A 135 0.17 13.75 1.83
N GLY A 136 1.08 13.48 2.77
CA GLY A 136 0.81 12.63 3.92
C GLY A 136 -0.27 13.20 4.84
N THR A 137 -0.22 14.51 5.12
CA THR A 137 -1.27 15.18 5.90
C THR A 137 -2.63 15.19 5.18
N ILE A 138 -2.64 15.39 3.86
CA ILE A 138 -3.84 15.28 3.03
C ILE A 138 -4.43 13.87 3.11
N ALA A 139 -3.58 12.83 3.07
CA ALA A 139 -4.03 11.45 3.23
C ALA A 139 -4.73 11.21 4.58
N GLN A 140 -4.19 11.75 5.68
CA GLN A 140 -4.84 11.67 6.99
C GLN A 140 -6.21 12.35 6.99
N GLU A 141 -6.34 13.52 6.36
CA GLU A 141 -7.63 14.23 6.25
C GLU A 141 -8.64 13.46 5.40
N VAL A 142 -8.22 12.86 4.29
CA VAL A 142 -9.05 11.97 3.46
C VAL A 142 -9.68 10.87 4.33
N VAL A 143 -8.89 10.21 5.19
CA VAL A 143 -9.39 9.18 6.09
C VAL A 143 -10.34 9.76 7.13
N LYS A 144 -10.02 10.90 7.75
CA LYS A 144 -10.91 11.56 8.73
C LYS A 144 -12.28 11.89 8.13
N HIS A 145 -12.31 12.47 6.94
CA HIS A 145 -13.55 12.75 6.22
C HIS A 145 -14.32 11.47 5.83
N ALA A 146 -13.60 10.40 5.48
CA ALA A 146 -14.22 9.12 5.13
C ALA A 146 -14.91 8.42 6.32
N VAL A 147 -14.36 8.56 7.54
CA VAL A 147 -14.87 7.92 8.77
C VAL A 147 -15.80 8.82 9.60
N ALA A 148 -15.80 10.13 9.38
CA ALA A 148 -16.68 11.10 10.06
C ALA A 148 -18.14 11.03 9.58
N LYS A 149 -18.77 9.86 9.76
CA LYS A 149 -20.16 9.56 9.35
C LYS A 149 -20.86 8.73 10.42
N VAL A 150 -22.18 8.69 10.43
CA VAL A 150 -22.97 7.81 11.30
C VAL A 150 -22.60 6.35 11.00
N GLY A 151 -22.14 5.63 12.03
CA GLY A 151 -21.60 4.26 11.87
C GLY A 151 -20.32 4.19 11.01
N GLY A 152 -19.64 5.33 10.85
CA GLY A 152 -18.42 5.49 10.07
C GLY A 152 -17.13 5.20 10.83
N THR A 153 -17.19 5.23 12.17
CA THR A 153 -16.02 5.10 13.06
C THR A 153 -15.25 3.81 12.81
N LEU A 154 -13.94 3.94 12.77
CA LEU A 154 -12.96 2.86 12.75
C LEU A 154 -11.85 3.20 13.77
N PRO A 155 -11.18 2.22 14.38
CA PRO A 155 -10.10 2.46 15.35
C PRO A 155 -8.80 2.77 14.59
N ILE A 156 -8.80 3.86 13.82
CA ILE A 156 -7.63 4.34 13.08
C ILE A 156 -6.95 5.43 13.90
N VAL A 157 -5.66 5.26 14.16
CA VAL A 157 -4.79 6.23 14.85
C VAL A 157 -3.82 6.83 13.84
N TYR A 158 -3.58 8.14 13.92
CA TYR A 158 -2.65 8.84 13.02
C TYR A 158 -1.26 8.88 13.65
N GLY A 159 -0.35 8.04 13.15
CA GLY A 159 1.00 7.84 13.71
C GLY A 159 2.05 8.84 13.24
N THR A 160 1.77 9.62 12.19
CA THR A 160 2.70 10.61 11.63
C THR A 160 2.24 12.03 11.98
N PRO A 161 3.15 12.96 12.35
CA PRO A 161 2.81 14.36 12.58
C PRO A 161 2.17 15.03 11.35
N ARG A 162 1.31 16.02 11.61
CA ARG A 162 0.76 16.88 10.56
C ARG A 162 1.80 17.91 10.13
N GLU A 163 1.86 18.18 8.84
CA GLU A 163 2.71 19.20 8.25
C GLU A 163 1.85 20.17 7.44
N THR A 164 1.96 21.46 7.78
CA THR A 164 1.26 22.54 7.09
C THR A 164 2.22 23.64 6.68
N GLY A 165 1.88 24.36 5.60
CA GLY A 165 2.70 25.43 5.05
C GLY A 165 2.10 25.99 3.77
N ALA A 166 2.19 27.31 3.57
CA ALA A 166 1.52 27.99 2.45
C ALA A 166 1.99 27.53 1.06
N THR A 167 3.20 26.97 0.96
CA THR A 167 3.81 26.47 -0.30
C THR A 167 3.63 24.96 -0.48
N LEU A 168 2.93 24.29 0.44
CA LEU A 168 2.65 22.86 0.33
C LEU A 168 1.43 22.59 -0.56
N ASN A 169 1.10 21.31 -0.70
CA ASN A 169 0.12 20.82 -1.66
C ASN A 169 -1.30 21.27 -1.35
N ARG A 170 -2.13 21.17 -2.39
CA ARG A 170 -3.58 21.36 -2.32
C ARG A 170 -4.32 20.23 -3.03
N ARG A 171 -5.45 19.81 -2.46
CA ARG A 171 -6.45 18.96 -3.11
C ARG A 171 -7.85 19.46 -2.82
N ASN A 172 -8.68 19.47 -3.84
CA ASN A 172 -10.11 19.75 -3.75
C ASN A 172 -10.86 18.45 -4.06
N TYR A 173 -11.93 18.18 -3.30
CA TYR A 173 -12.86 17.09 -3.60
C TYR A 173 -14.27 17.65 -3.66
N GLU A 174 -14.77 17.83 -4.87
CA GLU A 174 -16.09 18.41 -5.12
C GLU A 174 -17.19 17.38 -4.89
N GLY A 175 -18.26 17.79 -4.22
CA GLY A 175 -19.40 16.94 -3.94
C GLY A 175 -20.16 16.50 -5.19
N PHE A 176 -20.14 17.30 -6.27
CA PHE A 176 -20.73 16.89 -7.55
C PHE A 176 -19.95 15.75 -8.21
N ASN A 177 -18.66 15.59 -7.88
CA ASN A 177 -17.77 14.58 -8.44
C ASN A 177 -17.70 13.33 -7.55
N LEU A 178 -18.82 12.97 -6.90
CA LEU A 178 -18.86 11.95 -5.85
C LEU A 178 -18.38 10.58 -6.32
N SER A 179 -18.66 10.21 -7.57
CA SER A 179 -18.19 8.95 -8.18
C SER A 179 -16.67 8.81 -8.17
N ASN A 180 -15.94 9.92 -8.17
CA ASN A 180 -14.48 9.95 -8.11
C ASN A 180 -13.92 10.14 -6.70
N ASN A 181 -14.74 10.45 -5.70
CA ASN A 181 -14.30 10.74 -4.33
C ASN A 181 -14.16 9.50 -3.42
N GLY A 182 -13.94 8.31 -3.99
CA GLY A 182 -13.66 7.10 -3.20
C GLY A 182 -12.42 7.31 -2.32
N ALA A 183 -12.51 7.04 -1.01
CA ALA A 183 -11.45 7.38 -0.07
C ALA A 183 -10.15 6.64 -0.39
N TRP A 184 -10.21 5.33 -0.61
CA TRP A 184 -9.02 4.56 -1.00
C TRP A 184 -8.46 4.96 -2.37
N LYS A 185 -9.33 5.31 -3.33
CA LYS A 185 -8.92 5.86 -4.63
C LYS A 185 -8.07 7.12 -4.43
N ARG A 186 -8.54 8.07 -3.62
CA ARG A 186 -7.79 9.30 -3.31
C ARG A 186 -6.46 9.03 -2.61
N LEU A 187 -6.40 8.08 -1.68
CA LEU A 187 -5.12 7.67 -1.07
C LEU A 187 -4.15 7.12 -2.12
N THR A 188 -4.63 6.26 -3.02
CA THR A 188 -3.83 5.68 -4.10
C THR A 188 -3.27 6.76 -5.03
N GLU A 189 -4.08 7.75 -5.42
CA GLU A 189 -3.65 8.88 -6.24
C GLU A 189 -2.53 9.68 -5.56
N LEU A 190 -2.63 9.93 -4.24
CA LEU A 190 -1.58 10.64 -3.49
C LEU A 190 -0.23 9.90 -3.45
N THR A 191 -0.23 8.58 -3.61
CA THR A 191 1.02 7.79 -3.68
C THR A 191 1.61 7.74 -5.10
N LYS A 192 0.82 8.09 -6.13
CA LYS A 192 1.18 7.99 -7.55
C LYS A 192 1.48 9.34 -8.22
N VAL A 193 1.57 10.40 -7.43
CA VAL A 193 2.01 11.73 -7.90
C VAL A 193 3.48 11.95 -7.61
N ARG A 194 4.03 13.04 -8.13
CA ARG A 194 5.40 13.48 -7.84
C ARG A 194 5.66 13.57 -6.36
N ASN A 195 6.79 13.00 -5.93
CA ASN A 195 7.14 12.93 -4.51
C ASN A 195 5.98 12.34 -3.68
N GLY A 196 5.27 11.37 -4.27
CA GLY A 196 4.15 10.69 -3.66
C GLY A 196 4.56 10.11 -2.32
N THR A 197 3.69 10.30 -1.33
CA THR A 197 3.96 9.83 0.03
C THR A 197 3.66 8.34 0.13
N ASP A 198 4.52 7.60 0.83
CA ASP A 198 4.18 6.25 1.25
C ASP A 198 3.10 6.30 2.33
N ILE A 199 2.15 5.37 2.29
CA ILE A 199 1.01 5.26 3.20
C ILE A 199 0.83 3.79 3.58
N MET A 200 0.77 3.50 4.88
CA MET A 200 0.50 2.16 5.42
C MET A 200 -0.46 2.22 6.61
N PHE A 201 -1.25 1.16 6.81
CA PHE A 201 -2.12 0.99 7.98
C PHE A 201 -1.61 -0.18 8.83
N ARG A 202 -0.69 0.10 9.74
CA ARG A 202 -0.01 -0.92 10.55
C ARG A 202 -0.91 -1.31 11.74
N PRO A 203 -1.34 -2.58 11.87
CA PRO A 203 -2.15 -2.98 13.02
C PRO A 203 -1.30 -2.96 14.29
N ARG A 204 -1.93 -2.61 15.42
CA ARG A 204 -1.28 -2.57 16.73
C ARG A 204 -2.30 -2.93 17.81
N TRP A 205 -1.91 -3.76 18.77
CA TRP A 205 -2.71 -3.96 19.98
C TRP A 205 -2.57 -2.75 20.90
N SER A 206 -3.66 -2.33 21.55
CA SER A 206 -3.61 -1.39 22.66
C SER A 206 -2.71 -1.91 23.78
N ASP A 207 -2.22 -1.03 24.65
CA ASP A 207 -1.30 -1.39 25.73
C ASP A 207 -1.87 -2.47 26.68
N ASP A 208 -3.19 -2.49 26.86
CA ASP A 208 -3.90 -3.51 27.66
C ASP A 208 -4.23 -4.80 26.87
N GLY A 209 -3.91 -4.84 25.57
CA GLY A 209 -4.15 -5.97 24.67
C GLY A 209 -5.62 -6.27 24.39
N THR A 210 -6.55 -5.37 24.72
CA THR A 210 -8.01 -5.60 24.58
C THR A 210 -8.61 -5.03 23.29
N HIS A 211 -7.93 -4.09 22.65
CA HIS A 211 -8.37 -3.47 21.40
C HIS A 211 -7.26 -3.47 20.35
N LEU A 212 -7.64 -3.58 19.08
CA LEU A 212 -6.78 -3.42 17.94
C LEU A 212 -7.00 -2.04 17.33
N GLU A 213 -5.91 -1.36 16.99
CA GLU A 213 -5.90 -0.11 16.26
C GLU A 213 -5.17 -0.29 14.93
N TRP A 214 -5.59 0.42 13.88
CA TRP A 214 -4.80 0.59 12.67
C TRP A 214 -4.07 1.92 12.74
N VAL A 215 -2.75 1.87 12.92
CA VAL A 215 -1.91 3.06 12.91
C VAL A 215 -1.63 3.43 11.46
N MET A 216 -2.28 4.49 10.99
CA MET A 216 -1.98 5.12 9.72
C MET A 216 -0.65 5.86 9.84
N VAL A 217 0.35 5.37 9.12
CA VAL A 217 1.66 6.01 9.00
C VAL A 217 1.87 6.43 7.55
N ASN A 218 2.55 7.56 7.39
CA ASN A 218 2.85 8.12 6.10
C ASN A 218 4.20 8.82 6.08
N GLY A 219 4.73 9.05 4.89
CA GLY A 219 5.87 9.92 4.68
C GLY A 219 5.58 11.40 4.91
N THR A 220 6.64 12.19 4.90
CA THR A 220 6.65 13.64 5.13
C THR A 220 6.88 14.41 3.82
N ALA A 221 6.75 15.74 3.86
CA ALA A 221 7.07 16.57 2.69
C ALA A 221 8.57 16.50 2.29
N ALA A 222 9.46 16.39 3.27
CA ALA A 222 10.91 16.34 3.02
C ALA A 222 11.42 14.92 2.70
N GLN A 223 10.74 13.91 3.23
CA GLN A 223 11.04 12.50 3.04
C GLN A 223 9.73 11.76 2.74
N PRO A 224 9.39 11.52 1.46
CA PRO A 224 8.14 10.84 1.08
C PRO A 224 8.03 9.41 1.60
N GLN A 225 9.15 8.78 2.00
CA GLN A 225 9.17 7.49 2.69
C GLN A 225 8.63 7.58 4.12
N ILE A 226 8.04 6.48 4.62
CA ILE A 226 7.71 6.35 6.04
C ILE A 226 8.99 6.37 6.86
N ALA A 227 9.04 7.23 7.89
CA ALA A 227 10.19 7.30 8.79
C ALA A 227 10.34 6.01 9.61
N GLN A 228 11.58 5.57 9.80
CA GLN A 228 11.91 4.37 10.57
C GLN A 228 12.97 4.66 11.64
N GLY A 229 12.90 3.94 12.76
CA GLY A 229 13.90 4.01 13.84
C GLY A 229 14.95 2.89 13.78
N TRP A 230 14.78 1.93 12.88
CA TRP A 230 15.66 0.77 12.75
C TRP A 230 15.73 0.36 11.28
N THR A 231 16.89 -0.11 10.84
CA THR A 231 17.15 -0.53 9.45
C THR A 231 17.64 -1.97 9.45
N MET A 232 17.00 -2.80 8.64
CA MET A 232 17.40 -4.19 8.46
C MET A 232 18.69 -4.25 7.65
N ASP A 233 19.57 -5.20 7.98
CA ASP A 233 20.79 -5.45 7.22
C ASP A 233 20.81 -6.91 6.75
N LEU A 234 20.73 -7.08 5.43
CA LEU A 234 20.60 -8.35 4.73
C LEU A 234 21.83 -8.59 3.88
N ASP A 235 22.78 -9.34 4.41
CA ASP A 235 23.98 -9.78 3.68
C ASP A 235 23.75 -11.13 3.01
N THR A 236 23.63 -11.12 1.68
CA THR A 236 23.44 -12.34 0.87
C THR A 236 24.71 -13.17 0.72
N THR A 237 25.87 -12.62 1.05
CA THR A 237 27.18 -13.27 0.88
C THR A 237 27.65 -14.03 2.11
N SER A 238 27.00 -13.78 3.26
CA SER A 238 27.37 -14.37 4.54
C SER A 238 26.86 -15.81 4.69
N THR A 239 27.74 -16.73 5.11
CA THR A 239 27.38 -18.14 5.40
C THR A 239 26.49 -18.31 6.64
N ARG A 240 26.33 -17.27 7.46
CA ARG A 240 25.42 -17.24 8.61
C ARG A 240 24.25 -16.29 8.39
N SER A 241 23.93 -15.97 7.14
CA SER A 241 22.83 -15.08 6.80
C SER A 241 21.47 -15.67 7.21
N PRO A 242 20.49 -14.86 7.64
CA PRO A 242 19.11 -15.33 7.82
C PRO A 242 18.39 -15.57 6.48
N ILE A 243 19.08 -15.38 5.37
CA ILE A 243 18.57 -15.50 4.01
C ILE A 243 18.74 -16.94 3.53
N SER A 244 17.64 -17.55 3.11
CA SER A 244 17.62 -18.91 2.54
C SER A 244 17.55 -18.93 1.02
N LYS A 245 17.11 -17.83 0.39
CA LYS A 245 17.03 -17.69 -1.06
C LYS A 245 17.10 -16.23 -1.47
N VAL A 246 17.78 -15.95 -2.58
CA VAL A 246 17.76 -14.68 -3.29
C VAL A 246 17.28 -14.94 -4.72
N ASP A 247 16.37 -14.11 -5.21
CA ASP A 247 15.81 -14.16 -6.55
C ASP A 247 15.97 -12.77 -7.18
N VAL A 248 16.56 -12.70 -8.37
CA VAL A 248 16.73 -11.46 -9.11
C VAL A 248 15.96 -11.61 -10.42
N LYS A 249 14.99 -10.72 -10.63
CA LYS A 249 14.22 -10.65 -11.86
C LYS A 249 14.50 -9.33 -12.54
N THR A 250 14.88 -9.40 -13.80
CA THR A 250 15.10 -8.22 -14.65
C THR A 250 14.04 -8.23 -15.76
N ASP A 251 13.24 -7.17 -15.81
CA ASP A 251 12.21 -6.96 -16.82
C ASP A 251 12.64 -5.86 -17.80
N ALA A 252 12.71 -6.21 -19.07
CA ALA A 252 13.08 -5.34 -20.18
C ALA A 252 11.90 -4.97 -21.08
N ALA A 253 10.66 -5.33 -20.71
CA ALA A 253 9.48 -5.14 -21.55
C ALA A 253 9.19 -3.67 -21.90
N ARG A 254 9.61 -2.73 -21.04
CA ARG A 254 9.44 -1.28 -21.24
C ARG A 254 10.64 -0.60 -21.90
N ILE A 255 11.66 -1.33 -22.33
CA ILE A 255 12.80 -0.70 -23.00
C ILE A 255 12.35 -0.12 -24.34
N ALA A 256 12.57 1.18 -24.51
CA ALA A 256 12.23 1.93 -25.70
C ALA A 256 13.25 3.05 -25.92
N ASN A 257 13.47 3.42 -27.19
CA ASN A 257 14.26 4.58 -27.59
C ASN A 257 13.40 5.65 -28.28
N ARG A 258 12.10 5.39 -28.45
CA ARG A 258 11.09 6.36 -28.86
C ARG A 258 9.79 6.14 -28.09
N VAL A 259 9.23 7.24 -27.60
CA VAL A 259 7.95 7.28 -26.91
C VAL A 259 6.98 8.17 -27.70
N TYR A 260 5.79 7.63 -27.97
CA TYR A 260 4.64 8.40 -28.40
C TYR A 260 3.72 8.63 -27.21
N TRP A 261 3.27 9.86 -26.98
CA TRP A 261 2.34 10.16 -25.90
C TRP A 261 1.15 10.98 -26.40
N THR A 262 -0.06 10.51 -26.11
CA THR A 262 -1.30 11.16 -26.55
C THR A 262 -2.00 11.88 -25.41
N GLY A 263 -2.62 13.02 -25.71
CA GLY A 263 -3.46 13.80 -24.81
C GLY A 263 -4.95 13.69 -25.12
N ALA A 264 -5.70 14.67 -24.65
CA ALA A 264 -7.10 14.87 -25.01
C ALA A 264 -7.28 15.26 -26.49
N GLY A 265 -8.49 15.02 -26.99
CA GLY A 265 -8.93 15.35 -28.35
C GLY A 265 -9.69 14.20 -29.01
N GLU A 266 -10.26 14.47 -30.18
CA GLU A 266 -11.02 13.48 -30.96
C GLU A 266 -10.44 13.32 -32.37
N GLY A 267 -10.36 12.07 -32.85
CA GLY A 267 -9.88 11.77 -34.20
C GLY A 267 -8.49 12.34 -34.48
N ALA A 268 -8.36 13.09 -35.58
CA ALA A 268 -7.11 13.74 -35.97
C ALA A 268 -6.73 14.94 -35.08
N GLY A 269 -7.61 15.37 -34.17
CA GLY A 269 -7.37 16.46 -33.22
C GLY A 269 -6.71 16.02 -31.91
N ILE A 270 -6.45 14.71 -31.72
CA ILE A 270 -5.75 14.20 -30.55
C ILE A 270 -4.37 14.83 -30.46
N LEU A 271 -4.08 15.49 -29.34
CA LEU A 271 -2.76 16.05 -29.12
C LEU A 271 -1.76 14.90 -28.96
N ALA A 272 -0.64 14.95 -29.70
CA ALA A 272 0.41 13.95 -29.58
C ALA A 272 1.78 14.61 -29.43
N ARG A 273 2.66 13.96 -28.68
CA ARG A 273 4.08 14.28 -28.58
C ARG A 273 4.90 13.05 -28.85
N VAL A 274 6.07 13.26 -29.44
CA VAL A 274 7.06 12.21 -29.71
C VAL A 274 8.38 12.67 -29.10
N VAL A 275 8.97 11.80 -28.28
CA VAL A 275 10.29 12.02 -27.67
C VAL A 275 11.14 10.80 -27.95
N GLN A 276 12.42 10.99 -28.25
CA GLN A 276 13.31 9.89 -28.63
C GLN A 276 14.75 10.14 -28.20
N ASP A 277 15.45 9.06 -27.89
CA ASP A 277 16.90 9.01 -27.68
C ASP A 277 17.48 7.93 -28.59
N LEU A 278 17.98 8.35 -29.75
CA LEU A 278 18.47 7.44 -30.77
C LEU A 278 19.96 7.10 -30.61
N SER A 279 20.61 7.55 -29.53
CA SER A 279 22.05 7.32 -29.31
C SER A 279 22.44 5.84 -29.33
N ARG A 280 21.54 4.96 -28.89
CA ARG A 280 21.76 3.50 -28.84
C ARG A 280 21.56 2.78 -30.17
N LEU A 281 21.05 3.46 -31.21
CA LEU A 281 20.97 2.86 -32.55
C LEU A 281 22.37 2.60 -33.12
N ASP A 282 23.33 3.47 -32.80
CA ASP A 282 24.73 3.32 -33.21
C ASP A 282 25.36 2.06 -32.60
N ASP A 283 24.92 1.67 -31.40
CA ASP A 283 25.30 0.43 -30.71
C ASP A 283 24.55 -0.82 -31.22
N GLN A 284 23.95 -0.76 -32.41
CA GLN A 284 23.14 -1.81 -33.02
C GLN A 284 21.86 -2.18 -32.23
N MET A 285 21.41 -1.32 -31.31
CA MET A 285 20.11 -1.49 -30.68
C MET A 285 19.02 -1.20 -31.71
N PRO A 286 17.99 -2.07 -31.89
CA PRO A 286 16.90 -1.77 -32.80
C PRO A 286 16.10 -0.57 -32.31
N LEU A 287 15.35 0.07 -33.23
CA LEU A 287 14.32 1.02 -32.83
C LEU A 287 13.23 0.28 -32.05
N LEU A 288 12.94 0.75 -30.84
CA LEU A 288 11.95 0.19 -29.92
C LEU A 288 11.01 1.30 -29.49
N GLU A 289 9.72 1.05 -29.64
CA GLU A 289 8.68 2.08 -29.54
C GLU A 289 7.66 1.71 -28.46
N VAL A 290 7.26 2.70 -27.67
CA VAL A 290 6.15 2.56 -26.72
C VAL A 290 5.17 3.71 -26.91
N VAL A 291 3.90 3.44 -26.60
CA VAL A 291 2.81 4.41 -26.69
C VAL A 291 2.18 4.55 -25.31
N GLY A 292 2.08 5.78 -24.81
CA GLY A 292 1.39 6.14 -23.58
C GLY A 292 0.32 7.23 -23.80
N SER A 293 -0.44 7.54 -22.77
CA SER A 293 -1.53 8.52 -22.87
C SER A 293 -1.86 9.21 -21.55
N THR A 294 -2.17 10.50 -21.62
CA THR A 294 -2.84 11.29 -20.57
C THR A 294 -4.12 11.85 -21.18
N SER A 295 -5.15 11.01 -21.29
CA SER A 295 -6.36 11.25 -22.11
C SER A 295 -7.15 12.51 -21.77
N ASP A 296 -6.96 13.04 -20.55
CA ASP A 296 -7.78 14.13 -20.02
C ASP A 296 -7.03 15.48 -20.07
N SER A 297 -5.78 15.47 -20.54
CA SER A 297 -4.97 16.68 -20.62
C SER A 297 -4.97 17.28 -22.03
N GLU A 298 -5.36 18.54 -22.12
CA GLU A 298 -5.15 19.38 -23.32
C GLU A 298 -3.80 20.14 -23.26
N ASN A 299 -3.04 19.98 -22.17
CA ASN A 299 -1.79 20.70 -21.94
C ASN A 299 -0.62 20.01 -22.67
N GLY A 300 -0.23 20.59 -23.80
CA GLY A 300 0.85 20.06 -24.64
C GLY A 300 2.24 20.03 -24.02
N ASP A 301 2.50 20.84 -22.98
CA ASP A 301 3.74 20.77 -22.22
C ASP A 301 3.71 19.60 -21.23
N LEU A 302 2.60 19.41 -20.50
CA LEU A 302 2.42 18.26 -19.61
C LEU A 302 2.56 16.93 -20.36
N ILE A 303 1.96 16.82 -21.54
CA ILE A 303 2.06 15.64 -22.42
C ILE A 303 3.51 15.38 -22.85
N ARG A 304 4.29 16.44 -23.16
CA ARG A 304 5.71 16.29 -23.50
C ARG A 304 6.48 15.77 -22.29
N THR A 305 6.23 16.32 -21.10
CA THR A 305 6.94 15.90 -19.89
C THR A 305 6.67 14.44 -19.55
N HIS A 306 5.43 13.96 -19.69
CA HIS A 306 5.14 12.52 -19.53
C HIS A 306 5.91 11.65 -20.53
N ALA A 307 5.99 12.08 -21.79
CA ALA A 307 6.75 11.36 -22.81
C ALA A 307 8.26 11.32 -22.49
N GLU A 308 8.83 12.40 -21.95
CA GLU A 308 10.22 12.48 -21.50
C GLU A 308 10.48 11.57 -20.29
N ALA A 309 9.57 11.57 -19.32
CA ALA A 309 9.67 10.71 -18.13
C ALA A 309 9.61 9.22 -18.50
N GLU A 310 8.69 8.84 -19.39
CA GLU A 310 8.61 7.48 -19.90
C GLU A 310 9.89 7.10 -20.65
N LEU A 311 10.43 8.00 -21.49
CA LEU A 311 11.66 7.73 -22.21
C LEU A 311 12.84 7.55 -21.25
N ALA A 312 12.90 8.35 -20.17
CA ALA A 312 13.92 8.20 -19.14
C ALA A 312 13.81 6.86 -18.41
N ALA A 313 12.59 6.44 -18.03
CA ALA A 313 12.33 5.15 -17.41
C ALA A 313 12.63 3.96 -18.35
N ALA A 314 12.41 4.13 -19.64
CA ALA A 314 12.63 3.12 -20.67
C ALA A 314 14.11 2.89 -21.05
N ARG A 315 15.05 3.66 -20.49
CA ARG A 315 16.48 3.57 -20.84
C ARG A 315 17.14 2.26 -20.40
N ALA A 316 16.65 1.68 -19.30
CA ALA A 316 17.24 0.52 -18.66
C ALA A 316 16.14 -0.46 -18.21
N PRO A 317 16.44 -1.77 -18.16
CA PRO A 317 15.50 -2.72 -17.62
C PRO A 317 15.31 -2.50 -16.11
N VAL A 318 14.11 -2.81 -15.62
CA VAL A 318 13.80 -2.75 -14.19
C VAL A 318 14.29 -4.05 -13.55
N THR A 319 15.09 -3.94 -12.50
CA THR A 319 15.56 -5.11 -11.74
C THR A 319 14.91 -5.14 -10.36
N GLN A 320 14.13 -6.20 -10.11
CA GLN A 320 13.52 -6.49 -8.83
C GLN A 320 14.35 -7.53 -8.08
N ILE A 321 14.67 -7.24 -6.82
CA ILE A 321 15.34 -8.17 -5.92
C ILE A 321 14.30 -8.72 -4.95
N SER A 322 14.27 -10.03 -4.78
CA SER A 322 13.47 -10.70 -3.76
C SER A 322 14.34 -11.58 -2.88
N VAL A 323 14.07 -11.60 -1.58
CA VAL A 323 14.84 -12.35 -0.60
C VAL A 323 13.90 -13.13 0.30
N LYS A 324 14.20 -14.41 0.53
CA LYS A 324 13.50 -15.25 1.51
C LYS A 324 14.28 -15.26 2.83
N ILE A 325 13.71 -14.70 3.88
CA ILE A 325 14.31 -14.59 5.22
C ILE A 325 13.66 -15.54 6.23
N ASP A 326 14.40 -15.89 7.28
CA ASP A 326 13.85 -16.46 8.51
C ASP A 326 13.42 -15.35 9.47
N GLY A 327 12.11 -15.13 9.57
CA GLY A 327 11.51 -14.12 10.44
C GLY A 327 11.63 -14.41 11.94
N ALA A 328 12.20 -15.54 12.36
CA ALA A 328 12.56 -15.81 13.75
C ALA A 328 13.99 -15.32 14.10
N ASP A 329 14.84 -15.01 13.12
CA ASP A 329 16.18 -14.52 13.36
C ASP A 329 16.16 -13.07 13.91
N PRO A 330 16.89 -12.75 14.99
CA PRO A 330 16.89 -11.41 15.59
C PRO A 330 17.26 -10.25 14.65
N ARG A 331 17.96 -10.54 13.54
CA ARG A 331 18.37 -9.54 12.53
C ARG A 331 17.24 -9.14 11.59
N CYS A 332 16.22 -9.96 11.44
CA CYS A 332 15.06 -9.71 10.58
C CYS A 332 13.75 -10.20 11.21
N GLN A 333 13.69 -10.12 12.54
CA GLN A 333 12.58 -10.65 13.32
C GLN A 333 11.26 -9.97 12.94
N ILE A 334 10.22 -10.77 12.72
CA ILE A 334 8.86 -10.27 12.48
C ILE A 334 8.45 -9.36 13.64
N GLY A 335 7.85 -8.20 13.31
CA GLY A 335 7.46 -7.15 14.27
C GLY A 335 8.52 -6.06 14.45
N ARG A 336 9.81 -6.33 14.18
CA ARG A 336 10.88 -5.32 14.26
C ARG A 336 10.92 -4.40 13.04
N TRP A 337 10.38 -4.86 11.92
CA TRP A 337 10.36 -4.17 10.64
C TRP A 337 8.97 -4.26 10.01
N HIS A 338 8.71 -3.37 9.07
CA HIS A 338 7.45 -3.30 8.34
C HIS A 338 7.69 -3.05 6.86
N VAL A 339 6.70 -3.41 6.04
CA VAL A 339 6.65 -2.96 4.64
C VAL A 339 6.63 -1.42 4.61
N GLY A 340 7.40 -0.85 3.69
CA GLY A 340 7.73 0.57 3.61
C GLY A 340 9.03 0.97 4.31
N ASP A 341 9.58 0.14 5.20
CA ASP A 341 10.88 0.42 5.82
C ASP A 341 12.02 0.15 4.82
N ALA A 342 13.12 0.89 4.97
CA ALA A 342 14.37 0.65 4.27
C ALA A 342 15.15 -0.52 4.89
N ALA A 343 15.90 -1.22 4.06
CA ALA A 343 16.83 -2.27 4.38
C ALA A 343 18.13 -2.09 3.58
N ASN A 344 19.27 -2.33 4.21
CA ASN A 344 20.53 -2.48 3.50
C ASN A 344 20.59 -3.90 2.93
N VAL A 345 20.76 -4.01 1.61
CA VAL A 345 20.91 -5.30 0.94
C VAL A 345 22.31 -5.37 0.34
N THR A 346 23.10 -6.34 0.81
CA THR A 346 24.45 -6.60 0.31
C THR A 346 24.43 -7.74 -0.68
N MET A 347 24.82 -7.45 -1.92
CA MET A 347 24.86 -8.39 -3.05
C MET A 347 26.31 -8.76 -3.39
N GLY A 348 26.54 -10.04 -3.67
CA GLY A 348 27.83 -10.55 -4.17
C GLY A 348 28.08 -10.22 -5.66
N ASP A 349 29.22 -10.64 -6.18
CA ASP A 349 29.59 -10.55 -7.61
C ASP A 349 29.00 -11.68 -8.47
N ASP A 350 28.22 -12.59 -7.88
CA ASP A 350 27.59 -13.71 -8.59
C ASP A 350 26.46 -13.28 -9.56
N TRP A 351 25.97 -12.04 -9.45
CA TRP A 351 24.83 -11.55 -10.24
C TRP A 351 25.28 -10.73 -11.45
N LEU A 352 24.78 -11.09 -12.63
CA LEU A 352 25.10 -10.38 -13.88
C LEU A 352 24.42 -8.99 -13.97
N THR A 353 23.20 -8.86 -13.46
CA THR A 353 22.35 -7.67 -13.62
C THR A 353 22.30 -6.78 -12.38
N VAL A 354 22.94 -7.20 -11.28
CA VAL A 354 22.97 -6.46 -10.01
C VAL A 354 24.42 -6.21 -9.61
N PRO A 355 24.84 -4.95 -9.44
CA PRO A 355 26.20 -4.65 -8.99
C PRO A 355 26.49 -5.22 -7.60
N LYS A 356 27.73 -5.66 -7.39
CA LYS A 356 28.25 -6.04 -6.06
C LYS A 356 28.23 -4.83 -5.12
N GLY A 357 27.89 -5.09 -3.86
CA GLY A 357 27.98 -4.10 -2.78
C GLY A 357 26.70 -3.98 -1.98
N THR A 358 26.73 -3.06 -1.01
CA THR A 358 25.59 -2.75 -0.14
C THR A 358 24.84 -1.56 -0.69
N THR A 359 23.52 -1.72 -0.86
CA THR A 359 22.64 -0.63 -1.33
C THR A 359 21.42 -0.53 -0.43
N PRO A 360 20.96 0.70 -0.10
CA PRO A 360 19.69 0.88 0.57
C PRO A 360 18.55 0.55 -0.39
N LYS A 361 17.63 -0.29 0.07
CA LYS A 361 16.44 -0.75 -0.65
C LYS A 361 15.22 -0.51 0.21
N ARG A 362 14.07 -0.24 -0.41
CA ARG A 362 12.80 -0.22 0.30
C ARG A 362 12.09 -1.56 0.19
N ILE A 363 11.53 -2.03 1.31
CA ILE A 363 10.65 -3.21 1.32
C ILE A 363 9.31 -2.81 0.73
N ILE A 364 8.99 -3.29 -0.46
CA ILE A 364 7.74 -2.97 -1.18
C ILE A 364 6.66 -4.03 -1.02
N ALA A 365 7.06 -5.24 -0.65
CA ALA A 365 6.12 -6.29 -0.32
C ALA A 365 6.73 -7.31 0.62
N ALA A 366 5.87 -7.91 1.45
CA ALA A 366 6.19 -9.08 2.26
C ALA A 366 5.09 -10.13 2.08
N LYS A 367 5.50 -11.39 1.91
CA LYS A 367 4.59 -12.53 1.72
C LYS A 367 5.02 -13.69 2.61
N GLY A 368 4.06 -14.49 3.06
CA GLY A 368 4.37 -15.65 3.87
C GLY A 368 3.16 -16.55 4.09
N SER A 369 3.32 -17.48 5.04
CA SER A 369 2.29 -18.42 5.44
C SER A 369 2.19 -18.52 6.96
N TRP A 370 1.08 -19.04 7.44
CA TRP A 370 0.84 -19.21 8.88
C TRP A 370 1.55 -20.41 9.51
N THR A 371 2.16 -21.26 8.70
CA THR A 371 2.83 -22.49 9.16
C THR A 371 4.34 -22.32 9.28
N SER A 372 4.88 -21.14 9.00
CA SER A 372 6.32 -20.89 8.99
C SER A 372 6.65 -19.46 9.42
N ALA A 373 7.85 -19.27 9.98
CA ALA A 373 8.47 -17.95 10.19
C ALA A 373 9.08 -17.38 8.90
N THR A 374 9.12 -18.16 7.82
CA THR A 374 9.74 -17.75 6.56
C THR A 374 8.92 -16.64 5.91
N VAL A 375 9.60 -15.57 5.49
CA VAL A 375 9.02 -14.42 4.80
C VAL A 375 9.74 -14.17 3.48
N ASP A 376 8.99 -14.01 2.40
CA ASP A 376 9.48 -13.53 1.12
C ASP A 376 9.34 -12.00 1.07
N LEU A 377 10.45 -11.30 0.91
CA LEU A 377 10.53 -9.85 0.79
C LEU A 377 10.81 -9.45 -0.65
N GLU A 378 10.15 -8.40 -1.11
CA GLU A 378 10.41 -7.77 -2.40
C GLU A 378 10.93 -6.35 -2.17
N PHE A 379 11.93 -5.96 -2.96
CA PHE A 379 12.65 -4.71 -2.81
C PHE A 379 12.58 -3.85 -4.06
N GLN A 380 12.60 -2.53 -3.85
CA GLN A 380 12.92 -1.54 -4.88
C GLN A 380 14.05 -0.62 -4.40
N ASP A 381 14.66 0.14 -5.32
CA ASP A 381 15.65 1.16 -4.94
C ASP A 381 15.04 2.23 -4.04
N ASP A 382 15.75 2.60 -2.98
CA ASP A 382 15.28 3.62 -2.02
C ASP A 382 15.57 5.05 -2.52
N GLY A 383 15.11 5.35 -3.73
CA GLY A 383 15.16 6.66 -4.36
C GLY A 383 13.78 7.33 -4.43
N PRO A 384 13.70 8.63 -4.77
CA PRO A 384 12.43 9.27 -5.10
C PRO A 384 11.81 8.52 -6.29
N ILE A 385 10.54 8.13 -6.17
CA ILE A 385 9.78 7.66 -7.33
C ILE A 385 9.29 8.91 -8.06
N GLU A 386 9.85 9.18 -9.24
CA GLU A 386 9.45 10.30 -10.09
C GLU A 386 8.12 9.96 -10.81
N TYR A 387 7.00 10.40 -10.25
CA TYR A 387 5.76 10.61 -11.01
C TYR A 387 5.56 12.11 -11.25
N GLU A 388 4.73 12.57 -12.19
CA GLU A 388 4.47 14.01 -12.39
C GLU A 388 2.97 14.35 -12.50
N ASP A 389 2.68 15.64 -12.32
CA ASP A 389 1.46 16.27 -11.82
C ASP A 389 0.13 15.91 -12.53
N GLU A 390 -0.91 15.60 -11.75
CA GLU A 390 -2.26 16.05 -12.10
C GLU A 390 -2.36 17.52 -11.70
N GLU A 391 -2.41 18.41 -12.68
CA GLU A 391 -2.56 19.84 -12.43
C GLU A 391 -3.86 20.12 -11.67
N VAL A 392 -3.70 20.97 -10.66
CA VAL A 392 -4.74 21.44 -9.76
C VAL A 392 -5.79 22.22 -10.56
N ALA A 393 -7.01 21.71 -10.62
CA ALA A 393 -8.20 22.51 -10.89
C ALA A 393 -8.70 23.22 -9.60
#